data_AF-A0A8T3KPC6-F1
#
_entry.id   AF-A0A8T3KPC6-F1
#
_cell.length_a   1.000
_cell.length_b   1.000
_cell.length_c   1.000
_cell.angle_alpha   90.00
_cell.angle_beta   90.00
_cell.angle_gamma   90.00
#
_symmetry.space_group_name_H-M   'P 1'
#
loop_
_entity.id
_entity.type
_entity.pdbx_description
1 polymer ?
#
loop_
_entity_poly.entity_id
_entity_poly.type
_entity_poly.pdbx_seq_one_letter_code
_entity_poly.pdbx_strand_id
1 'polypeptide(L)'
;MKFLPTALTSAMAGVVENSENRIARLLFKLAVEMSMMMNIIASNAEVDETLLQRLRGKCVNDVKKSVGSVTFEDVVRFQKGE
;
A
#
# COMPACT_ATOMS: atom_id res chain seq x y z
N MET A 1 -1.88 -32.86 -31.97
CA MET A 1 -2.41 -31.49 -31.77
C MET A 1 -2.40 -31.09 -30.29
N LYS A 2 -1.22 -30.86 -29.67
CA LYS A 2 -1.09 -30.38 -28.27
C LYS A 2 -0.51 -28.95 -28.17
N PHE A 3 -0.35 -28.27 -29.30
CA PHE A 3 0.32 -26.96 -29.36
C PHE A 3 -0.56 -25.83 -28.84
N LEU A 4 -1.87 -25.85 -29.10
CA LEU A 4 -2.77 -24.77 -28.71
C LEU A 4 -2.92 -24.61 -27.18
N PRO A 5 -3.10 -25.68 -26.38
CA PRO A 5 -3.13 -25.56 -24.92
C PRO A 5 -1.79 -25.06 -24.35
N THR A 6 -0.67 -25.56 -24.88
CA THR A 6 0.68 -25.18 -24.41
C THR A 6 0.99 -23.72 -24.71
N ALA A 7 0.66 -23.25 -25.93
CA ALA A 7 0.84 -21.86 -26.33
C ALA A 7 -0.03 -20.92 -25.47
N LEU A 8 -1.27 -21.31 -25.16
CA LEU A 8 -2.15 -20.54 -24.30
C LEU A 8 -1.60 -20.43 -22.87
N THR A 9 -1.17 -21.54 -22.27
CA THR A 9 -0.56 -21.53 -20.93
C THR A 9 0.69 -20.68 -20.89
N SER A 10 1.55 -20.75 -21.91
CA SER A 10 2.75 -19.91 -22.01
C SER A 10 2.42 -18.43 -22.13
N ALA A 11 1.40 -18.06 -22.91
CA ALA A 11 0.95 -16.68 -23.03
C ALA A 11 0.38 -16.16 -21.70
N MET A 12 -0.42 -16.98 -21.00
CA MET A 12 -0.94 -16.62 -19.68
C MET A 12 0.18 -16.42 -18.65
N ALA A 13 1.17 -17.31 -18.62
CA ALA A 13 2.34 -17.16 -17.76
C ALA A 13 3.09 -15.85 -18.04
N GLY A 14 3.32 -15.52 -19.32
CA GLY A 14 3.95 -14.25 -19.71
C GLY A 14 3.14 -13.01 -19.32
N VAL A 15 1.80 -13.08 -19.37
CA VAL A 15 0.93 -11.99 -18.91
C VAL A 15 1.04 -11.80 -17.39
N VAL A 16 1.04 -12.89 -16.62
CA VAL A 16 1.21 -12.85 -15.15
C VAL A 16 2.58 -12.28 -14.80
N GLU A 17 3.65 -12.79 -15.39
CA GLU A 17 5.02 -12.32 -15.16
C GLU A 17 5.16 -10.82 -15.47
N ASN A 18 4.62 -10.36 -16.61
CA ASN A 18 4.68 -8.93 -16.95
C ASN A 18 3.86 -8.06 -15.98
N SER A 19 2.73 -8.59 -15.50
CA SER A 19 1.89 -7.91 -14.52
C SER A 19 2.58 -7.80 -13.15
N GLU A 20 3.18 -8.89 -12.67
CA GLU A 20 3.96 -8.93 -11.43
C GLU A 20 5.15 -7.95 -11.52
N ASN A 21 5.89 -7.97 -12.63
CA ASN A 21 6.99 -7.05 -12.87
C ASN A 21 6.53 -5.57 -12.86
N ARG A 22 5.36 -5.28 -13.45
CA ARG A 22 4.78 -3.93 -13.42
C ARG A 22 4.35 -3.53 -12.01
N ILE A 23 3.70 -4.42 -11.27
CA ILE A 23 3.29 -4.19 -9.88
C ILE A 23 4.50 -3.93 -9.00
N ALA A 24 5.56 -4.74 -9.10
CA ALA A 24 6.79 -4.56 -8.34
C ALA A 24 7.42 -3.18 -8.56
N ARG A 25 7.49 -2.72 -9.82
CA ARG A 25 7.99 -1.36 -10.15
C ARG A 25 7.11 -0.26 -9.57
N LEU A 26 5.79 -0.41 -9.62
CA LEU A 26 4.86 0.57 -9.05
C LEU A 26 4.95 0.62 -7.52
N LEU A 27 5.03 -0.53 -6.86
CA LEU A 27 5.24 -0.63 -5.41
C LEU A 27 6.56 0.01 -5.00
N PHE A 28 7.64 -0.20 -5.77
CA PHE A 28 8.92 0.44 -5.50
C PHE A 28 8.82 1.97 -5.58
N LYS A 29 8.21 2.51 -6.64
CA LYS A 29 7.99 3.96 -6.77
C LYS A 29 7.16 4.51 -5.62
N LEU A 30 6.07 3.83 -5.27
CA LEU A 30 5.22 4.21 -4.13
C LEU A 30 6.00 4.19 -2.81
N ALA A 31 6.83 3.18 -2.57
CA ALA A 31 7.67 3.09 -1.38
C ALA A 31 8.68 4.26 -1.29
N VAL A 32 9.26 4.67 -2.42
CA VAL A 32 10.15 5.84 -2.49
C VAL A 32 9.39 7.12 -2.11
N GLU A 33 8.22 7.36 -2.70
CA GLU A 33 7.38 8.54 -2.38
C GLU A 33 6.95 8.54 -0.90
N MET A 34 6.54 7.40 -0.37
CA MET A 34 6.18 7.26 1.05
C MET A 34 7.37 7.54 1.98
N SER A 35 8.57 7.05 1.61
CA SER A 35 9.80 7.32 2.37
C SER A 35 10.15 8.81 2.38
N MET A 36 10.07 9.48 1.23
CA MET A 36 10.32 10.92 1.13
C MET A 36 9.30 11.71 1.97
N MET A 37 8.00 11.36 1.87
CA MET A 37 6.95 11.98 2.65
C MET A 37 7.16 11.80 4.16
N MET A 38 7.55 10.60 4.61
CA MET A 38 7.87 10.34 6.02
C MET A 38 9.07 11.17 6.51
N ASN A 39 10.12 11.33 5.69
CA ASN A 39 11.27 12.18 6.04
C ASN A 39 10.88 13.66 6.14
N ILE A 40 10.04 14.15 5.21
CA ILE A 40 9.53 15.53 5.27
C ILE A 40 8.67 15.73 6.52
N ILE A 41 7.77 14.80 6.86
CA ILE A 41 6.93 14.91 8.06
C ILE A 41 7.80 14.89 9.32
N ALA A 42 8.76 13.96 9.43
CA ALA A 42 9.67 13.88 10.57
C ALA A 42 10.53 15.13 10.74
N SER A 43 10.87 15.81 9.64
CA SER A 43 11.61 17.08 9.68
C SER A 43 10.74 18.28 10.10
N ASN A 44 9.42 18.23 9.88
CA ASN A 44 8.53 19.38 10.11
C ASN A 44 7.62 19.22 11.34
N ALA A 45 7.44 18.01 11.85
CA ALA A 45 6.58 17.71 12.97
C ALA A 45 7.38 17.08 14.12
N GLU A 46 7.10 17.52 15.35
CA GLU A 46 7.57 16.87 16.57
C GLU A 46 6.78 15.57 16.80
N VAL A 47 7.19 14.50 16.11
CA VAL A 47 6.56 13.18 16.23
C VAL A 47 7.27 12.37 17.30
N ASP A 48 6.59 12.12 18.41
CA ASP A 48 7.05 11.18 19.43
C ASP A 48 6.90 9.72 18.96
N GLU A 49 7.85 8.86 19.34
CA GLU A 49 7.89 7.45 18.92
C GLU A 49 6.66 6.69 19.45
N THR A 50 6.18 7.00 20.66
CA THR A 50 4.99 6.36 21.23
C THR A 50 3.72 6.73 20.47
N LEU A 51 3.62 7.99 20.02
CA LEU A 51 2.53 8.46 19.17
C LEU A 51 2.54 7.74 17.83
N LEU A 52 3.70 7.58 17.21
CA LEU A 52 3.84 6.89 15.92
C LEU A 52 3.44 5.42 16.01
N GLN A 53 3.86 4.71 17.06
CA GLN A 53 3.47 3.31 17.28
C GLN A 53 1.96 3.16 17.49
N ARG A 54 1.36 4.04 18.29
CA ARG A 54 -0.10 4.07 18.49
C ARG A 54 -0.85 4.33 17.19
N LEU A 55 -0.40 5.32 16.40
CA LEU A 55 -0.98 5.64 15.10
C LEU A 55 -0.87 4.46 14.13
N ARG A 56 0.29 3.79 14.08
CA ARG A 56 0.50 2.61 13.24
C ARG A 56 -0.46 1.48 13.62
N GLY A 57 -0.61 1.18 14.91
CA GLY A 57 -1.57 0.19 15.39
C GLY A 57 -3.00 0.52 14.98
N LYS A 58 -3.40 1.79 15.10
CA LYS A 58 -4.71 2.30 14.69
C LYS A 58 -4.94 2.15 13.18
N CYS A 59 -4.02 2.63 12.34
CA CYS A 59 -4.12 2.51 10.89
C CYS A 59 -4.19 1.04 10.42
N VAL A 60 -3.42 0.14 11.03
CA VAL A 60 -3.50 -1.30 10.74
C VAL A 60 -4.89 -1.86 11.10
N ASN A 61 -5.44 -1.47 12.25
CA ASN A 61 -6.76 -1.91 12.68
C ASN A 61 -7.86 -1.39 11.76
N ASP A 62 -7.79 -0.10 11.37
CA ASP A 62 -8.74 0.54 10.47
C ASP A 62 -8.77 -0.21 9.13
N VAL A 63 -7.61 -0.44 8.51
CA VAL A 63 -7.49 -1.17 7.24
C VAL A 63 -7.99 -2.61 7.36
N LYS A 64 -7.68 -3.30 8.46
CA LYS A 64 -8.16 -4.67 8.69
C LYS A 64 -9.67 -4.73 8.83
N LYS A 65 -10.27 -3.81 9.60
CA LYS A 65 -11.72 -3.77 9.85
C LYS A 65 -12.51 -3.29 8.64
N SER A 66 -11.95 -2.39 7.85
CA SER A 66 -12.61 -1.84 6.67
C SER A 66 -12.33 -2.61 5.38
N VAL A 67 -11.57 -3.70 5.43
CA VAL A 67 -11.12 -4.47 4.25
C VAL A 67 -10.42 -3.55 3.24
N GLY A 68 -9.65 -2.57 3.75
CA GLY A 68 -8.97 -1.57 2.94
C GLY A 68 -9.82 -0.36 2.52
N SER A 69 -11.09 -0.28 2.91
CA SER A 69 -11.97 0.87 2.66
C SER A 69 -11.92 1.88 3.80
N VAL A 70 -10.76 2.50 4.04
CA VAL A 70 -10.65 3.65 4.95
C VAL A 70 -10.84 4.93 4.15
N THR A 71 -11.85 5.73 4.49
CA THR A 71 -12.09 7.02 3.82
C THR A 71 -11.33 8.15 4.51
N PHE A 72 -11.18 9.28 3.81
CA PHE A 72 -10.54 10.46 4.41
C PHE A 72 -11.40 11.02 5.55
N GLU A 73 -12.72 10.96 5.41
CA GLU A 73 -13.71 11.36 6.41
C GLU A 73 -13.55 10.55 7.71
N ASP A 74 -13.29 9.24 7.61
CA ASP A 74 -12.99 8.38 8.78
C ASP A 74 -11.74 8.85 9.52
N VAL A 75 -10.70 9.22 8.78
CA VAL A 75 -9.45 9.71 9.35
C VAL A 75 -9.66 11.07 10.02
N VAL A 76 -10.41 11.98 9.39
CA VAL A 76 -10.69 13.32 9.92
C VAL A 76 -11.50 13.26 11.21
N ARG A 77 -12.58 12.45 11.27
CA ARG A 77 -13.38 12.27 12.49
C ARG A 77 -12.52 11.84 13.67
N PHE A 78 -11.68 10.82 13.45
CA PHE A 78 -10.75 10.36 14.48
C PHE A 78 -9.78 11.45 14.95
N GLN A 79 -9.21 12.25 14.05
CA GLN A 79 -8.28 13.33 14.44
C GLN A 79 -8.97 14.46 15.21
N LYS A 80 -10.28 14.64 15.03
CA LYS A 80 -11.10 15.58 15.80
C LYS A 80 -11.58 15.01 17.13
N GLY A 81 -11.37 13.72 17.39
CA GLY A 81 -11.87 13.03 18.59
C GLY A 81 -13.37 12.68 18.51
N GLU A 82 -13.94 12.64 17.31
CA GLU A 82 -15.30 12.19 17.00
C GLU A 82 -15.34 10.68 16.71
#